data_AF-A0A8T3PGR3-F1
#
_entry.id   AF-A0A8T3PGR3-F1
#
_cell.length_a   1.000
_cell.length_b   1.000
_cell.length_c   1.000
_cell.angle_alpha   90.00
_cell.angle_beta   90.00
_cell.angle_gamma   90.00
#
_symmetry.space_group_name_H-M   'P 1'
#
loop_
_entity.id
_entity.type
_entity.pdbx_description
1 polymer ?
#
loop_
_entity_poly.entity_id
_entity_poly.type
_entity_poly.pdbx_seq_one_letter_code
_entity_poly.pdbx_strand_id
1 'polypeptide(L)'
;MAIPTGRWGAVLVALSVALLAGGCGGASGGPDERASAAAAAPNAAPGKPATEGVRLPRPAPEPGTSPAGVATDEGASHGAGVTDPGAPRYITGLGLTRVQQTLERAGLECSQTDASELGEEWSCWATSEDGTIDYSVVIDATDEHRVRHLTALVTQFGTPDAALAGAFLGDLAATSYRGARPDEARAWVAGWLAGEEGVPSDVTIGHAALSLAGTLESCSLDIAALDAIDE
;
A
#
# COMPACT_ATOMS: atom_id res chain seq x y z
N MET A 1 32.04 9.20 -35.82
CA MET A 1 32.41 8.55 -34.55
C MET A 1 32.68 9.64 -33.54
N ALA A 2 31.73 9.89 -32.64
CA ALA A 2 31.87 10.83 -31.54
C ALA A 2 31.41 10.09 -30.27
N ILE A 3 32.28 10.07 -29.26
CA ILE A 3 32.03 9.45 -27.95
C ILE A 3 31.59 10.58 -27.02
N PRO A 4 30.37 10.56 -26.45
CA PRO A 4 30.02 11.47 -25.38
C PRO A 4 30.49 10.90 -24.05
N THR A 5 31.47 11.56 -23.45
CA THR A 5 31.88 11.40 -22.06
C THR A 5 30.86 12.06 -21.14
N GLY A 6 29.86 11.27 -20.71
CA GLY A 6 28.88 11.64 -19.69
C GLY A 6 29.47 11.52 -18.28
N ARG A 7 29.38 12.62 -17.54
CA ARG A 7 29.98 12.90 -16.23
C ARG A 7 29.19 12.17 -15.14
N TRP A 8 29.75 11.11 -14.55
CA TRP A 8 29.17 10.46 -13.36
C TRP A 8 29.39 11.34 -12.13
N GLY A 9 28.32 11.98 -11.67
CA GLY A 9 28.30 12.65 -10.37
C GLY A 9 28.13 11.61 -9.27
N ALA A 10 29.22 11.28 -8.57
CA ALA A 10 29.16 10.52 -7.33
C ALA A 10 28.47 11.37 -6.26
N VAL A 11 27.23 11.04 -5.91
CA VAL A 11 26.57 11.59 -4.72
C VAL A 11 27.05 10.77 -3.53
N LEU A 12 28.05 11.29 -2.83
CA LEU A 12 28.48 10.82 -1.51
C LEU A 12 27.41 11.23 -0.49
N VAL A 13 26.55 10.29 -0.09
CA VAL A 13 25.71 10.44 1.11
C VAL A 13 26.60 10.22 2.33
N ALA A 14 27.01 11.30 2.98
CA ALA A 14 27.73 11.27 4.23
C ALA A 14 26.76 10.99 5.39
N LEU A 15 26.69 9.72 5.81
CA LEU A 15 25.97 9.30 7.00
C LEU A 15 26.71 9.81 8.25
N SER A 16 26.25 10.91 8.84
CA SER A 16 26.78 11.43 10.09
C SER A 16 26.03 10.80 11.27
N VAL A 17 26.58 9.73 11.83
CA VAL A 17 26.12 9.15 13.10
C VAL A 17 26.67 10.02 14.23
N ALA A 18 25.86 10.93 14.75
CA ALA A 18 26.14 11.63 16.00
C ALA A 18 25.53 10.84 17.16
N LEU A 19 26.36 10.05 17.84
CA LEU A 19 26.11 9.53 19.18
C LEU A 19 26.03 10.71 20.16
N LEU A 20 24.87 10.94 20.76
CA LEU A 20 24.76 11.68 22.02
C LEU A 20 24.02 10.82 23.04
N ALA A 21 24.82 10.36 24.00
CA ALA A 21 24.38 9.78 25.26
C ALA A 21 23.97 10.89 26.25
N GLY A 22 22.96 10.59 27.07
CA GLY A 22 22.55 11.36 28.25
C GLY A 22 21.05 11.66 28.20
N GLY A 23 20.23 11.39 29.20
CA GLY A 23 20.41 10.90 30.56
C GLY A 23 19.04 11.03 31.26
N CYS A 24 18.74 10.14 32.20
CA CYS A 24 17.50 10.15 32.99
C CYS A 24 17.39 11.33 33.97
N GLY A 25 16.16 11.79 34.21
CA GLY A 25 15.73 12.67 35.32
C GLY A 25 14.86 13.81 34.77
N GLY A 26 13.67 14.13 35.25
CA GLY A 26 12.98 13.88 36.52
C GLY A 26 12.29 15.19 36.95
N ALA A 27 11.06 15.08 37.48
CA ALA A 27 10.31 16.07 38.27
C ALA A 27 9.53 17.23 37.59
N SER A 28 8.20 17.05 37.57
CA SER A 28 7.14 17.90 38.18
C SER A 28 7.32 19.41 38.38
N GLY A 29 6.30 20.20 37.99
CA GLY A 29 5.96 21.44 38.71
C GLY A 29 5.16 22.52 37.97
N GLY A 30 3.82 22.39 37.98
CA GLY A 30 2.88 23.46 38.35
C GLY A 30 2.59 24.68 37.43
N PRO A 31 1.47 25.39 37.68
CA PRO A 31 0.72 26.19 36.70
C PRO A 31 0.79 27.71 36.94
N ASP A 32 0.49 28.51 35.90
CA ASP A 32 -0.08 29.88 35.94
C ASP A 32 -0.37 30.27 34.48
N GLU A 33 -1.60 30.27 33.99
CA GLU A 33 -2.65 31.29 34.21
C GLU A 33 -2.18 32.73 33.93
N ARG A 34 -2.42 33.22 32.70
CA ARG A 34 -3.11 34.51 32.50
C ARG A 34 -3.61 34.71 31.07
N ALA A 35 -4.90 35.00 31.03
CA ALA A 35 -5.73 35.35 29.89
C ALA A 35 -5.27 36.60 29.14
N SER A 36 -5.63 36.65 27.85
CA SER A 36 -6.27 37.86 27.31
C SER A 36 -7.25 37.50 26.18
N ALA A 37 -8.52 37.84 26.46
CA ALA A 37 -9.69 38.01 25.60
C ALA A 37 -9.40 38.88 24.36
N ALA A 38 -10.20 39.00 23.30
CA ALA A 38 -11.45 38.44 22.80
C ALA A 38 -11.68 39.06 21.40
N ALA A 39 -12.35 38.36 20.48
CA ALA A 39 -13.24 38.93 19.44
C ALA A 39 -13.82 37.76 18.63
N ALA A 40 -15.03 37.31 18.93
CA ALA A 40 -16.27 37.74 18.27
C ALA A 40 -16.68 36.77 17.14
N ALA A 41 -17.52 35.80 17.51
CA ALA A 41 -18.43 35.11 16.59
C ALA A 41 -19.56 36.06 16.15
N PRO A 42 -20.30 35.71 15.08
CA PRO A 42 -21.67 35.28 15.38
C PRO A 42 -22.18 34.07 14.58
N ASN A 43 -22.84 33.16 15.31
CA ASN A 43 -24.11 32.50 15.04
C ASN A 43 -24.43 31.94 13.63
N ALA A 44 -24.63 30.62 13.55
CA ALA A 44 -25.94 30.04 13.25
C ALA A 44 -25.96 28.53 13.57
N ALA A 45 -26.82 28.13 14.50
CA ALA A 45 -27.24 26.74 14.76
C ALA A 45 -28.59 26.49 14.02
N PRO A 46 -29.34 25.42 14.34
CA PRO A 46 -29.17 24.02 13.96
C PRO A 46 -30.36 23.52 13.11
N GLY A 47 -30.19 22.44 12.35
CA GLY A 47 -31.28 21.82 11.59
C GLY A 47 -31.18 20.30 11.53
N LYS A 48 -31.88 19.62 12.44
CA LYS A 48 -32.32 18.22 12.29
C LYS A 48 -33.79 18.17 12.74
N PRO A 49 -34.68 17.57 11.93
CA PRO A 49 -35.24 16.24 12.25
C PRO A 49 -35.30 15.34 10.99
N ALA A 50 -34.86 14.08 11.02
CA ALA A 50 -35.58 12.86 11.46
C ALA A 50 -36.89 12.56 10.71
N THR A 51 -36.87 11.63 9.75
CA THR A 51 -37.99 10.75 9.31
C THR A 51 -37.37 9.61 8.47
N GLU A 52 -37.18 8.40 9.00
CA GLU A 52 -38.14 7.29 9.10
C GLU A 52 -38.46 6.59 7.75
N GLY A 53 -37.95 5.36 7.62
CA GLY A 53 -38.71 4.23 7.06
C GLY A 53 -38.72 4.01 5.55
N VAL A 54 -37.81 3.17 5.03
CA VAL A 54 -38.20 2.06 4.12
C VAL A 54 -37.31 0.85 4.42
N ARG A 55 -37.91 -0.12 5.12
CA ARG A 55 -37.37 -1.44 5.42
C ARG A 55 -37.88 -2.38 4.31
N LEU A 56 -37.00 -2.88 3.45
CA LEU A 56 -37.37 -3.90 2.47
C LEU A 56 -37.34 -5.31 3.12
N PRO A 57 -38.32 -6.18 2.80
CA PRO A 57 -38.48 -7.47 3.45
C PRO A 57 -37.43 -8.50 3.01
N ARG A 58 -36.90 -9.20 4.02
CA ARG A 58 -36.08 -10.42 3.93
C ARG A 58 -36.96 -11.62 3.59
N PRO A 59 -36.72 -12.34 2.49
CA PRO A 59 -37.23 -13.69 2.32
C PRO A 59 -36.24 -14.73 2.85
N ALA A 60 -36.73 -15.61 3.72
CA ALA A 60 -36.25 -16.97 3.98
C ALA A 60 -37.52 -17.80 4.28
N PRO A 61 -37.55 -19.14 4.22
CA PRO A 61 -36.44 -20.10 4.04
C PRO A 61 -36.70 -21.14 2.93
N GLU A 62 -35.72 -21.98 2.57
CA GLU A 62 -36.01 -23.39 2.26
C GLU A 62 -34.92 -24.31 2.85
N PRO A 63 -35.31 -25.42 3.52
CA PRO A 63 -34.39 -26.45 4.02
C PRO A 63 -34.19 -27.54 2.96
N GLY A 64 -32.94 -27.74 2.56
CA GLY A 64 -32.56 -28.77 1.60
C GLY A 64 -31.34 -29.57 2.07
N THR A 65 -31.61 -30.65 2.79
CA THR A 65 -30.99 -31.98 2.65
C THR A 65 -29.47 -32.07 2.43
N SER A 66 -28.74 -32.50 3.48
CA SER A 66 -27.48 -33.25 3.34
C SER A 66 -27.68 -34.53 2.53
N PRO A 67 -26.63 -34.99 1.83
CA PRO A 67 -25.95 -36.15 2.40
C PRO A 67 -24.44 -36.01 2.43
N ALA A 68 -23.89 -36.66 3.46
CA ALA A 68 -22.48 -36.99 3.59
C ALA A 68 -21.96 -37.74 2.35
N GLY A 69 -20.85 -37.26 1.82
CA GLY A 69 -19.98 -37.99 0.91
C GLY A 69 -18.56 -37.85 1.42
N VAL A 70 -18.10 -38.86 2.16
CA VAL A 70 -16.68 -39.05 2.47
C VAL A 70 -16.00 -39.50 1.18
N ALA A 71 -15.11 -38.67 0.66
CA ALA A 71 -14.09 -39.09 -0.28
C ALA A 71 -12.78 -38.46 0.18
N THR A 72 -12.03 -39.26 0.93
CA THR A 72 -10.59 -39.14 1.08
C THR A 72 -9.97 -39.24 -0.31
N ASP A 73 -9.37 -38.16 -0.80
CA ASP A 73 -8.35 -38.23 -1.84
C ASP A 73 -7.12 -37.50 -1.30
N GLU A 74 -6.24 -38.27 -0.67
CA GLU A 74 -4.83 -37.92 -0.50
C GLU A 74 -4.17 -37.99 -1.88
N GLY A 75 -4.47 -36.99 -2.71
CA GLY A 75 -3.77 -36.69 -3.93
C GLY A 75 -2.82 -35.53 -3.67
N ALA A 76 -1.60 -35.83 -3.25
CA ALA A 76 -0.50 -34.89 -3.26
C ALA A 76 -0.27 -34.39 -4.69
N SER A 77 -0.97 -33.32 -5.08
CA SER A 77 -0.67 -32.56 -6.27
C SER A 77 0.23 -31.41 -5.85
N HIS A 78 1.53 -31.71 -5.80
CA HIS A 78 2.53 -30.68 -6.07
C HIS A 78 2.31 -30.30 -7.54
N GLY A 79 1.39 -29.36 -7.76
CA GLY A 79 1.12 -28.78 -9.05
C GLY A 79 2.39 -28.08 -9.51
N ALA A 80 3.14 -28.73 -10.39
CA ALA A 80 4.09 -28.07 -11.24
C ALA A 80 3.36 -26.91 -11.92
N GLY A 81 3.86 -25.70 -11.72
CA GLY A 81 3.31 -24.47 -12.30
C GLY A 81 3.05 -24.66 -13.79
N VAL A 82 1.77 -24.70 -14.15
CA VAL A 82 1.36 -24.52 -15.54
C VAL A 82 1.40 -23.03 -15.77
N THR A 83 2.56 -22.54 -16.21
CA THR A 83 2.67 -21.22 -16.83
C THR A 83 1.82 -21.27 -18.09
N ASP A 84 0.66 -20.62 -18.06
CA ASP A 84 -0.17 -20.40 -19.24
C ASP A 84 0.60 -19.43 -20.16
N PRO A 85 1.12 -19.86 -21.32
CA PRO A 85 1.93 -19.01 -22.19
C PRO A 85 1.18 -17.80 -22.78
N GLY A 86 -0.11 -17.64 -22.46
CA GLY A 86 -0.95 -16.50 -22.84
C GLY A 86 -1.21 -15.48 -21.72
N ALA A 87 -0.73 -15.68 -20.50
CA ALA A 87 -0.98 -14.74 -19.41
C ALA A 87 -0.29 -13.37 -19.69
N PRO A 88 -0.96 -12.23 -19.43
CA PRO A 88 -0.34 -10.93 -19.64
C PRO A 88 0.83 -10.72 -18.67
N ARG A 89 2.00 -10.32 -19.20
CA ARG A 89 3.17 -9.90 -18.41
C ARG A 89 3.04 -8.51 -17.76
N TYR A 90 1.83 -7.98 -17.71
CA TYR A 90 1.49 -6.67 -17.17
C TYR A 90 0.14 -6.71 -16.47
N ILE A 91 -0.03 -5.85 -15.47
CA ILE A 91 -1.25 -5.73 -14.69
C ILE A 91 -2.33 -5.10 -15.58
N THR A 92 -3.29 -5.91 -15.99
CA THR A 92 -4.25 -5.49 -17.02
C THR A 92 -5.10 -4.31 -16.53
N GLY A 93 -5.08 -3.19 -17.26
CA GLY A 93 -5.85 -1.98 -16.92
C GLY A 93 -5.14 -1.03 -15.95
N LEU A 94 -3.91 -1.34 -15.53
CA LEU A 94 -3.07 -0.45 -14.75
C LEU A 94 -2.10 0.31 -15.67
N GLY A 95 -2.28 1.63 -15.77
CA GLY A 95 -1.41 2.51 -16.55
C GLY A 95 -0.52 3.37 -15.64
N LEU A 96 0.71 3.64 -16.09
CA LEU A 96 1.73 4.36 -15.33
C LEU A 96 1.25 5.77 -14.92
N THR A 97 0.69 6.55 -15.85
CA THR A 97 0.20 7.91 -15.59
C THR A 97 -0.84 7.93 -14.46
N ARG A 98 -1.68 6.91 -14.37
CA ARG A 98 -2.71 6.82 -13.34
C ARG A 98 -2.11 6.52 -11.97
N VAL A 99 -1.11 5.65 -11.93
CA VAL A 99 -0.37 5.33 -10.69
C VAL A 99 0.35 6.57 -10.20
N GLN A 100 1.11 7.25 -11.06
CA GLN A 100 1.83 8.49 -10.74
C GLN A 100 0.88 9.56 -10.19
N GLN A 101 -0.22 9.86 -10.88
CA GLN A 101 -1.20 10.85 -10.39
C GLN A 101 -1.83 10.48 -9.05
N THR A 102 -1.91 9.19 -8.73
CA THR A 102 -2.42 8.72 -7.43
C THR A 102 -1.38 8.94 -6.35
N LEU A 103 -0.11 8.61 -6.61
CA LEU A 103 1.02 8.82 -5.71
C LEU A 103 1.30 10.30 -5.46
N GLU A 104 1.31 11.13 -6.51
CA GLU A 104 1.47 12.58 -6.39
C GLU A 104 0.35 13.24 -5.58
N ARG A 105 -0.90 12.76 -5.73
CA ARG A 105 -2.02 13.21 -4.90
C ARG A 105 -1.88 12.79 -3.44
N ALA A 106 -1.19 11.67 -3.19
CA ALA A 106 -0.81 11.25 -1.84
C ALA A 106 0.42 12.00 -1.30
N GLY A 107 1.01 12.90 -2.08
CA GLY A 107 2.14 13.75 -1.68
C GLY A 107 3.52 13.19 -2.01
N LEU A 108 3.61 12.13 -2.83
CA LEU A 108 4.89 11.59 -3.28
C LEU A 108 5.42 12.37 -4.47
N GLU A 109 6.73 12.60 -4.47
CA GLU A 109 7.47 13.13 -5.61
C GLU A 109 7.92 11.98 -6.50
N CYS A 110 7.51 11.98 -7.76
CA CYS A 110 7.88 10.93 -8.72
C CYS A 110 8.95 11.42 -9.69
N SER A 111 9.95 10.59 -9.95
CA SER A 111 10.95 10.81 -11.00
C SER A 111 11.24 9.52 -11.77
N GLN A 112 11.54 9.67 -13.05
CA GLN A 112 12.07 8.57 -13.86
C GLN A 112 13.54 8.37 -13.49
N THR A 113 13.91 7.15 -13.09
CA THR A 113 15.29 6.84 -12.71
C THR A 113 16.12 6.55 -13.95
N ASP A 114 15.75 5.49 -14.69
CA ASP A 114 16.43 5.06 -15.89
C ASP A 114 15.43 4.39 -16.86
N ALA A 115 15.60 4.66 -18.16
CA ALA A 115 14.96 3.86 -19.20
C ALA A 115 15.93 2.72 -19.57
N SER A 116 15.50 1.47 -19.34
CA SER A 116 16.24 0.28 -19.72
C SER A 116 15.69 -0.31 -21.02
N GLU A 117 16.38 -1.29 -21.60
CA GLU A 117 15.84 -2.06 -22.73
C GLU A 117 14.57 -2.86 -22.33
N LEU A 118 14.33 -3.05 -21.04
CA LEU A 118 13.20 -3.82 -20.49
C LEU A 118 11.98 -2.94 -20.18
N GLY A 119 12.11 -1.62 -20.27
CA GLY A 119 11.05 -0.67 -19.97
C GLY A 119 11.54 0.57 -19.23
N GLU A 120 10.58 1.31 -18.67
CA GLU A 120 10.80 2.49 -17.85
C GLU A 120 10.68 2.13 -16.38
N GLU A 121 11.66 2.53 -15.58
CA GLU A 121 11.59 2.47 -14.12
C GLU A 121 11.32 3.87 -13.55
N TRP A 122 10.34 3.95 -12.65
CA TRP A 122 9.98 5.17 -11.95
C TRP A 122 10.08 4.98 -10.45
N SER A 123 10.66 5.95 -9.77
CA SER A 123 10.73 6.01 -8.32
C SER A 123 9.91 7.17 -7.81
N CYS A 124 9.03 6.92 -6.85
CA CYS A 124 8.25 7.92 -6.15
C CYS A 124 8.57 7.86 -4.66
N TRP A 125 8.82 8.98 -4.00
CA TRP A 125 9.15 9.02 -2.58
C TRP A 125 8.46 10.17 -1.85
N ALA A 126 8.25 9.98 -0.56
CA ALA A 126 7.90 11.05 0.36
C ALA A 126 8.50 10.76 1.73
N THR A 127 8.81 11.82 2.46
CA THR A 127 9.11 11.75 3.89
C THR A 127 8.05 12.56 4.61
N SER A 128 7.48 12.01 5.67
CA SER A 128 6.59 12.71 6.58
C SER A 128 7.21 14.00 7.11
N GLU A 129 6.39 14.98 7.49
CA GLU A 129 6.87 16.31 7.92
C GLU A 129 7.82 16.25 9.13
N ASP A 130 7.61 15.29 10.03
CA ASP A 130 8.45 15.06 11.21
C ASP A 130 9.67 14.17 10.94
N GLY A 131 9.82 13.64 9.73
CA GLY A 131 10.92 12.75 9.34
C GLY A 131 10.85 11.36 9.97
N THR A 132 9.72 10.98 10.57
CA THR A 132 9.59 9.68 11.25
C THR A 132 9.16 8.57 10.31
N ILE A 133 8.71 8.89 9.10
CA ILE A 133 8.18 7.93 8.14
C ILE A 133 8.67 8.27 6.74
N ASP A 134 9.24 7.27 6.09
CA ASP A 134 9.62 7.30 4.68
C ASP A 134 8.70 6.37 3.88
N TYR A 135 8.22 6.89 2.76
CA TYR A 135 7.46 6.17 1.74
C TYR A 135 8.29 6.11 0.47
N SER A 136 8.39 4.93 -0.13
CA SER A 136 9.02 4.75 -1.43
C SER A 136 8.17 3.81 -2.27
N VAL A 137 8.04 4.12 -3.57
CA VAL A 137 7.36 3.27 -4.55
C VAL A 137 8.21 3.19 -5.80
N VAL A 138 8.56 1.98 -6.21
CA VAL A 138 9.21 1.69 -7.49
C VAL A 138 8.16 1.11 -8.43
N ILE A 139 8.12 1.61 -9.66
CA ILE A 139 7.16 1.19 -10.69
C ILE A 139 7.95 0.75 -11.92
N ASP A 140 7.81 -0.52 -12.27
CA ASP A 140 8.34 -1.09 -13.50
C ASP A 140 7.25 -1.10 -14.57
N ALA A 141 7.45 -0.34 -15.64
CA ALA A 141 6.49 -0.25 -16.74
C ALA A 141 7.16 -0.59 -18.07
N THR A 142 6.45 -1.28 -18.96
CA THR A 142 6.90 -1.44 -20.36
C THR A 142 6.69 -0.14 -21.14
N ASP A 143 5.61 0.57 -20.85
CA ASP A 143 5.25 1.88 -21.38
C ASP A 143 4.18 2.54 -20.49
N GLU A 144 3.71 3.72 -20.91
CA GLU A 144 2.69 4.52 -20.21
C GLU A 144 1.37 3.77 -19.88
N HIS A 145 1.07 2.67 -20.57
CA HIS A 145 -0.17 1.92 -20.44
C HIS A 145 0.00 0.53 -19.85
N ARG A 146 1.23 0.08 -19.60
CA ARG A 146 1.52 -1.30 -19.21
C ARG A 146 2.50 -1.33 -18.03
N VAL A 147 1.96 -1.26 -16.82
CA VAL A 147 2.70 -1.52 -15.58
C VAL A 147 2.87 -3.03 -15.40
N ARG A 148 4.11 -3.47 -15.20
CA ARG A 148 4.46 -4.88 -14.94
C ARG A 148 4.42 -5.19 -13.45
N HIS A 149 5.03 -4.30 -12.69
CA HIS A 149 5.32 -4.52 -11.28
C HIS A 149 5.36 -3.18 -10.55
N LEU A 150 4.93 -3.18 -9.29
CA LEU A 150 4.98 -2.05 -8.39
C LEU A 150 5.38 -2.55 -7.01
N THR A 151 6.45 -1.99 -6.46
CA THR A 151 6.90 -2.27 -5.08
C THR A 151 6.75 -1.00 -4.26
N ALA A 152 5.97 -1.06 -3.19
CA ALA A 152 5.84 0.02 -2.22
C ALA A 152 6.51 -0.37 -0.90
N LEU A 153 7.18 0.58 -0.26
CA LEU A 153 7.87 0.40 1.02
C LEU A 153 7.47 1.54 1.96
N VAL A 154 7.08 1.17 3.18
CA VAL A 154 6.90 2.11 4.30
C VAL A 154 7.92 1.79 5.38
N THR A 155 8.76 2.77 5.72
CA THR A 155 9.73 2.66 6.80
C THR A 155 9.37 3.65 7.90
N GLN A 156 9.25 3.16 9.14
CA GLN A 156 8.90 3.97 10.31
C GLN A 156 10.04 4.00 11.32
N PHE A 157 10.47 5.20 11.68
CA PHE A 157 11.49 5.49 12.68
C PHE A 157 10.79 5.89 13.99
N GLY A 158 10.69 4.97 14.95
CA GLY A 158 10.09 5.24 16.25
C GLY A 158 9.14 4.14 16.67
N THR A 159 7.99 4.52 17.22
CA THR A 159 6.91 3.56 17.54
C THR A 159 6.09 3.32 16.27
N PRO A 160 6.07 2.12 15.70
CA PRO A 160 5.36 1.86 14.46
C PRO A 160 3.84 2.02 14.62
N ASP A 161 3.21 2.63 13.63
CA ASP A 161 1.75 2.76 13.53
C ASP A 161 1.23 1.94 12.34
N ALA A 162 0.51 0.85 12.66
CA ALA A 162 -0.09 -0.03 11.66
C ALA A 162 -1.22 0.67 10.86
N ALA A 163 -1.95 1.60 11.47
CA ALA A 163 -3.04 2.30 10.79
C ALA A 163 -2.50 3.21 9.68
N LEU A 164 -1.36 3.84 9.93
CA LEU A 164 -0.71 4.72 8.97
C LEU A 164 -0.11 3.94 7.80
N ALA A 165 0.66 2.88 8.08
CA ALA A 165 1.17 2.00 7.03
C ALA A 165 0.01 1.37 6.23
N GLY A 166 -1.04 0.94 6.93
CA GLY A 166 -2.22 0.31 6.32
C GLY A 166 -3.04 1.25 5.44
N ALA A 167 -3.12 2.55 5.77
CA ALA A 167 -3.77 3.53 4.92
C ALA A 167 -3.04 3.66 3.57
N PHE A 168 -1.71 3.84 3.61
CA PHE A 168 -0.91 4.01 2.40
C PHE A 168 -0.85 2.72 1.55
N LEU A 169 -0.45 1.60 2.15
CA LEU A 169 -0.35 0.32 1.44
C LEU A 169 -1.73 -0.18 0.98
N GLY A 170 -2.76 0.01 1.80
CA GLY A 170 -4.13 -0.36 1.46
C GLY A 170 -4.67 0.41 0.27
N ASP A 171 -4.41 1.72 0.18
CA ASP A 171 -4.83 2.52 -0.97
C ASP A 171 -4.07 2.15 -2.26
N LEU A 172 -2.78 1.77 -2.15
CA LEU A 172 -2.04 1.24 -3.30
C LEU A 172 -2.57 -0.11 -3.75
N ALA A 173 -2.79 -1.05 -2.83
CA ALA A 173 -3.41 -2.35 -3.13
C ALA A 173 -4.81 -2.21 -3.76
N ALA A 174 -5.54 -1.16 -3.38
CA ALA A 174 -6.87 -0.82 -3.88
C ALA A 174 -6.87 -0.05 -5.22
N THR A 175 -5.71 0.16 -5.84
CA THR A 175 -5.60 0.81 -7.14
C THR A 175 -6.44 0.11 -8.20
N SER A 176 -7.01 0.90 -9.12
CA SER A 176 -7.89 0.38 -10.16
C SER A 176 -7.12 -0.38 -11.25
N TYR A 177 -7.40 -1.67 -11.38
CA TYR A 177 -7.02 -2.53 -12.49
C TYR A 177 -8.16 -3.51 -12.80
N ARG A 178 -8.03 -4.33 -13.85
CA ARG A 178 -9.05 -5.28 -14.25
C ARG A 178 -9.28 -6.33 -13.15
N GLY A 179 -10.50 -6.38 -12.64
CA GLY A 179 -10.88 -7.30 -11.56
C GLY A 179 -10.42 -6.87 -10.18
N ALA A 180 -9.92 -5.65 -10.01
CA ALA A 180 -9.60 -5.10 -8.70
C ALA A 180 -10.82 -5.15 -7.78
N ARG A 181 -10.57 -5.47 -6.50
CA ARG A 181 -11.58 -5.48 -5.43
C ARG A 181 -11.07 -4.58 -4.30
N PRO A 182 -11.28 -3.25 -4.40
CA PRO A 182 -10.64 -2.26 -3.52
C PRO A 182 -10.88 -2.51 -2.03
N ASP A 183 -12.11 -2.83 -1.64
CA ASP A 183 -12.45 -3.07 -0.23
C ASP A 183 -11.80 -4.34 0.32
N GLU A 184 -11.72 -5.39 -0.50
CA GLU A 184 -11.03 -6.64 -0.17
C GLU A 184 -9.53 -6.44 -0.03
N ALA A 185 -8.92 -5.69 -0.96
CA ALA A 185 -7.48 -5.38 -0.93
C ALA A 185 -7.11 -4.59 0.34
N ARG A 186 -7.88 -3.56 0.70
CA ARG A 186 -7.67 -2.80 1.95
C ARG A 186 -7.85 -3.66 3.19
N ALA A 187 -8.89 -4.49 3.23
CA ALA A 187 -9.14 -5.38 4.35
C ALA A 187 -8.01 -6.40 4.53
N TRP A 188 -7.48 -6.95 3.44
CA TRP A 188 -6.34 -7.85 3.47
C TRP A 188 -5.06 -7.18 4.02
N VAL A 189 -4.71 -5.99 3.54
CA VAL A 189 -3.56 -5.22 4.06
C VAL A 189 -3.73 -4.91 5.56
N ALA A 190 -4.93 -4.46 5.96
CA ALA A 190 -5.20 -4.14 7.36
C ALA A 190 -5.08 -5.37 8.27
N GLY A 191 -5.62 -6.52 7.85
CA GLY A 191 -5.52 -7.77 8.62
C GLY A 191 -4.09 -8.26 8.77
N TRP A 192 -3.28 -8.17 7.72
CA TRP A 192 -1.86 -8.56 7.76
C TRP A 192 -1.06 -7.67 8.72
N LEU A 193 -1.22 -6.35 8.65
CA LEU A 193 -0.54 -5.40 9.54
C LEU A 193 -1.01 -5.50 11.00
N ALA A 194 -2.26 -5.90 11.23
CA ALA A 194 -2.77 -6.19 12.57
C ALA A 194 -2.24 -7.51 13.15
N GLY A 195 -1.50 -8.30 12.36
CA GLY A 195 -1.01 -9.62 12.76
C GLY A 195 -2.14 -10.63 12.98
N GLU A 196 -3.24 -10.48 12.24
CA GLU A 196 -4.37 -11.40 12.34
C GLU A 196 -3.98 -12.81 11.91
N GLU A 197 -4.30 -13.79 12.76
CA GLU A 197 -4.00 -15.19 12.48
C GLU A 197 -4.75 -15.67 11.23
N GLY A 198 -4.02 -16.31 10.31
CA GLY A 198 -4.58 -16.89 9.09
C GLY A 198 -4.71 -15.92 7.91
N VAL A 199 -4.28 -14.66 8.05
CA VAL A 199 -4.14 -13.76 6.89
C VAL A 199 -2.88 -14.14 6.11
N PRO A 200 -2.99 -14.53 4.83
CA PRO A 200 -1.82 -14.92 4.04
C PRO A 200 -0.96 -13.69 3.70
N SER A 201 0.36 -13.90 3.56
CA SER A 201 1.30 -12.91 3.02
C SER A 201 1.04 -12.61 1.56
N ASP A 202 0.39 -13.51 0.84
CA ASP A 202 0.19 -13.43 -0.60
C ASP A 202 -1.28 -13.65 -0.96
N VAL A 203 -1.79 -12.86 -1.91
CA VAL A 203 -3.15 -13.00 -2.41
C VAL A 203 -3.22 -12.66 -3.89
N THR A 204 -4.13 -13.33 -4.60
CA THR A 204 -4.50 -12.94 -5.97
C THR A 204 -5.81 -12.17 -5.96
N ILE A 205 -5.78 -10.94 -6.46
CA ILE A 205 -6.97 -10.11 -6.63
C ILE A 205 -7.07 -9.72 -8.09
N GLY A 206 -8.12 -10.20 -8.78
CA GLY A 206 -8.31 -9.93 -10.19
C GLY A 206 -7.14 -10.45 -11.04
N HIS A 207 -6.52 -9.55 -11.79
CA HIS A 207 -5.38 -9.84 -12.68
C HIS A 207 -4.02 -9.49 -12.05
N ALA A 208 -3.96 -9.32 -10.72
CA ALA A 208 -2.74 -9.00 -10.00
C ALA A 208 -2.51 -10.00 -8.86
N ALA A 209 -1.24 -10.32 -8.62
CA ALA A 209 -0.80 -10.91 -7.37
C ALA A 209 -0.22 -9.83 -6.48
N LEU A 210 -0.57 -9.92 -5.20
CA LEU A 210 -0.15 -8.98 -4.18
C LEU A 210 0.60 -9.78 -3.10
N SER A 211 1.73 -9.25 -2.65
CA SER A 211 2.53 -9.83 -1.56
C SER A 211 2.84 -8.76 -0.52
N LEU A 212 2.77 -9.12 0.75
CA LEU A 212 3.21 -8.31 1.88
C LEU A 212 4.35 -8.99 2.60
N ALA A 213 5.39 -8.22 2.90
CA ALA A 213 6.56 -8.71 3.62
C ALA A 213 7.07 -7.67 4.63
N GLY A 214 7.95 -8.13 5.52
CA GLY A 214 8.66 -7.28 6.48
C GLY A 214 8.01 -7.22 7.86
N THR A 215 8.19 -6.10 8.55
CA THR A 215 7.69 -5.82 9.90
C THR A 215 6.99 -4.46 9.93
N LEU A 216 6.38 -4.06 11.05
CA LEU A 216 5.74 -2.74 11.15
C LEU A 216 6.74 -1.58 11.01
N GLU A 217 8.00 -1.78 11.39
CA GLU A 217 9.08 -0.80 11.19
C GLU A 217 9.45 -0.64 9.71
N SER A 218 9.29 -1.69 8.91
CA SER A 218 9.66 -1.70 7.49
C SER A 218 8.84 -2.78 6.78
N CYS A 219 7.75 -2.36 6.14
CA CYS A 219 6.85 -3.27 5.43
C CYS A 219 6.77 -2.90 3.96
N SER A 220 6.78 -3.94 3.11
CA SER A 220 6.65 -3.79 1.66
C SER A 220 5.36 -4.41 1.15
N LEU A 221 4.81 -3.81 0.11
CA LEU A 221 3.74 -4.34 -0.73
C LEU A 221 4.27 -4.47 -2.15
N ASP A 222 4.24 -5.68 -2.68
CA ASP A 222 4.54 -5.96 -4.08
C ASP A 222 3.24 -6.25 -4.83
N ILE A 223 3.04 -5.61 -5.99
CA ILE A 223 1.90 -5.84 -6.88
C ILE A 223 2.46 -6.22 -8.26
N ALA A 224 2.20 -7.45 -8.69
CA ALA A 224 2.74 -8.00 -9.92
C ALA A 224 1.65 -8.52 -10.85
N ALA A 225 1.95 -8.58 -12.15
CA ALA A 225 1.19 -9.39 -13.09
C ALA A 225 1.29 -10.87 -12.71
N LEU A 226 0.23 -11.67 -12.95
CA LEU A 226 0.20 -13.08 -12.55
C LEU A 226 1.34 -13.92 -13.16
N ASP A 227 1.79 -13.57 -14.36
CA ASP A 227 2.85 -14.29 -15.08
C ASP A 227 4.27 -13.89 -14.63
N ALA A 228 4.40 -12.90 -13.74
CA ALA A 228 5.69 -12.40 -13.25
C ALA A 228 6.16 -13.09 -11.96
N ILE A 229 5.37 -14.02 -11.41
CA ILE A 229 5.65 -14.66 -10.10
C ILE A 229 6.52 -15.92 -10.25
N ASP A 230 6.62 -16.46 -11.47
CA ASP A 230 7.33 -17.72 -11.77
C ASP A 230 8.76 -17.52 -12.33
N GLU A 231 9.30 -16.29 -12.38
CA GLU A 231 10.69 -15.98 -12.80
C GLU A 231 11.65 -15.84 -11.60
#